data_AF-A0A4R5CMU0-F1
#
_entry.id   AF-A0A4R5CMU0-F1
#
_cell.length_a   1.000
_cell.length_b   1.000
_cell.length_c   1.000
_cell.angle_alpha   90.00
_cell.angle_beta   90.00
_cell.angle_gamma   90.00
#
_symmetry.space_group_name_H-M   'P 1'
#
loop_
_entity.id
_entity.type
_entity.pdbx_description
1 polymer ?
#
loop_
_entity_poly.entity_id
_entity_poly.type
_entity_poly.pdbx_seq_one_letter_code
_entity_poly.pdbx_strand_id
1 'polypeptide(L)'
;MAKLELEADKEVAWQEECRLHAIQRAEEEKIKQEFKARKEKEIIKTKSLFSDAEKFNKATIYRNFINATEQKAIRENNLTDELKDWIKWANEKADWFDPFINREDELLNDNDREEFHKPKQTNYYYR
;
A
#
# COMPACT_ATOMS: atom_id res chain seq x y z
N MET A 1 16.54 47.33 49.45
CA MET A 1 15.18 47.48 48.90
C MET A 1 15.24 47.49 47.37
N ALA A 2 15.74 48.53 46.70
CA ALA A 2 15.70 48.66 45.23
C ALA A 2 16.38 47.54 44.37
N LYS A 3 17.40 46.82 44.88
CA LYS A 3 18.05 45.73 44.12
C LYS A 3 17.21 44.43 44.08
N LEU A 4 16.49 44.15 45.17
CA LEU A 4 15.68 42.93 45.30
C LEU A 4 14.42 42.99 44.44
N GLU A 5 13.81 44.18 44.34
CA GLU A 5 12.65 44.42 43.46
C GLU A 5 13.03 44.25 41.98
N LEU A 6 14.20 44.77 41.59
CA LEU A 6 14.72 44.67 40.21
C LEU A 6 15.11 43.24 39.83
N GLU A 7 15.53 42.40 40.78
CA GLU A 7 15.77 40.97 40.57
C GLU A 7 14.48 40.17 40.48
N ALA A 8 13.46 40.50 41.29
CA ALA A 8 12.14 39.88 41.21
C ALA A 8 11.44 40.15 39.87
N ASP A 9 11.51 41.39 39.35
CA ASP A 9 10.93 41.74 38.05
C ASP A 9 11.61 41.00 36.89
N LYS A 10 12.93 40.79 36.98
CA LYS A 10 13.68 39.99 35.99
C LYS A 10 13.30 38.53 36.01
N GLU A 11 13.11 37.96 37.20
CA GLU A 11 12.68 36.56 37.36
C GLU A 11 11.29 36.35 36.78
N VAL A 12 10.34 37.26 37.04
CA VAL A 12 8.98 37.19 36.47
C VAL A 12 9.02 37.31 34.94
N ALA A 13 9.84 38.23 34.40
CA ALA A 13 10.01 38.37 32.95
C ALA A 13 10.61 37.11 32.30
N TRP A 14 11.62 36.51 32.94
CA TRP A 14 12.24 35.27 32.48
C TRP A 14 11.28 34.08 32.52
N GLN A 15 10.46 33.98 33.57
CA GLN A 15 9.44 32.93 33.69
C GLN A 15 8.38 33.05 32.58
N GLU A 16 7.94 34.27 32.28
CA GLU A 16 6.98 34.51 31.21
C GLU A 16 7.59 34.22 29.83
N GLU A 17 8.85 34.59 29.59
CA GLU A 17 9.58 34.25 28.37
C GLU A 17 9.72 32.72 28.20
N CYS A 18 10.10 32.02 29.27
CA CYS A 18 10.17 30.56 29.27
C CYS A 18 8.80 29.91 28.97
N ARG A 19 7.73 30.46 29.54
CA ARG A 19 6.35 29.99 29.30
C ARG A 19 5.96 30.17 27.84
N LEU A 20 6.22 31.35 27.25
CA LEU A 20 5.94 31.64 25.85
C LEU A 20 6.73 30.74 24.91
N HIS A 21 8.02 30.52 25.18
CA HIS A 21 8.83 29.58 24.39
C HIS A 21 8.36 28.13 24.52
N ALA A 22 7.89 27.70 25.70
CA ALA A 22 7.32 26.37 25.88
C ALA A 22 6.03 26.20 25.06
N ILE A 23 5.15 27.22 25.04
CA ILE A 23 3.92 27.22 24.24
C ILE A 23 4.26 27.16 22.75
N GLN A 24 5.19 27.99 22.27
CA GLN A 24 5.59 28.03 20.86
C GLN A 24 6.20 26.69 20.42
N ARG A 25 7.08 26.08 21.24
CA ARG A 25 7.64 24.76 20.95
C ARG A 25 6.55 23.68 20.91
N ALA A 26 5.61 23.68 21.84
CA ALA A 26 4.51 22.73 21.87
C ALA A 26 3.61 22.85 20.63
N GLU A 27 3.34 24.08 20.17
CA GLU A 27 2.56 24.33 18.96
C GLU A 27 3.31 23.85 17.70
N GLU A 28 4.60 24.17 17.57
CA GLU A 28 5.43 23.67 16.46
C GLU A 28 5.52 22.15 16.43
N GLU A 29 5.68 21.52 17.60
CA GLU A 29 5.71 20.06 17.73
C GLU A 29 4.37 19.44 17.31
N LYS A 30 3.25 20.05 17.72
CA LYS A 30 1.92 19.60 17.32
C LYS A 30 1.73 19.68 15.81
N ILE A 31 2.11 20.80 15.18
CA ILE A 31 2.04 20.96 13.72
C ILE A 31 2.92 19.91 13.01
N LYS A 32 4.14 19.67 13.50
CA LYS A 32 5.05 18.65 12.96
C LYS A 32 4.46 17.24 13.08
N GLN A 33 3.88 16.91 14.23
CA GLN A 33 3.26 15.61 14.46
C GLN A 33 2.02 15.40 13.58
N GLU A 34 1.15 16.40 13.47
CA GLU A 34 -0.03 16.35 12.59
C GLU A 34 0.37 16.20 11.13
N PHE A 35 1.38 16.95 10.67
CA PHE A 35 1.91 16.81 9.32
C PHE A 35 2.49 15.42 9.07
N LYS A 36 3.28 14.89 10.02
CA LYS A 36 3.85 13.54 9.92
C LYS A 36 2.76 12.48 9.84
N ALA A 37 1.75 12.56 10.71
CA ALA A 37 0.62 11.62 10.70
C ALA A 37 -0.17 11.68 9.39
N ARG A 38 -0.42 12.89 8.85
CA ARG A 38 -1.05 13.06 7.53
C ARG A 38 -0.22 12.45 6.42
N LYS A 39 1.09 12.70 6.41
CA LYS A 39 2.01 12.15 5.42
C LYS A 39 2.06 10.62 5.48
N GLU A 40 2.09 10.05 6.66
CA GLU A 40 2.11 8.59 6.85
C GLU A 40 0.82 7.94 6.33
N LYS A 41 -0.35 8.52 6.66
CA LYS A 41 -1.63 8.08 6.11
C LYS A 41 -1.65 8.15 4.58
N GLU A 42 -1.15 9.24 4.01
CA GLU A 42 -1.08 9.43 2.55
C GLU A 42 -0.18 8.38 1.88
N ILE A 43 0.99 8.09 2.49
CA ILE A 43 1.91 7.05 1.99
C ILE A 43 1.23 5.67 2.01
N ILE A 44 0.56 5.30 3.10
CA ILE A 44 -0.12 4.00 3.20
C ILE A 44 -1.21 3.88 2.14
N LYS A 45 -2.06 4.91 2.01
CA LYS A 45 -3.13 4.96 1.02
C LYS A 45 -2.59 4.86 -0.41
N THR A 46 -1.54 5.61 -0.71
CA THR A 46 -0.89 5.61 -2.02
C THR A 46 -0.26 4.26 -2.34
N LYS A 47 0.40 3.62 -1.37
CA LYS A 47 0.97 2.27 -1.55
C LYS A 47 -0.11 1.23 -1.84
N SER A 48 -1.25 1.28 -1.15
CA SER A 48 -2.39 0.40 -1.43
C SER A 48 -2.87 0.58 -2.88
N LEU A 49 -3.09 1.83 -3.29
CA LEU A 49 -3.55 2.16 -4.64
C LEU A 49 -2.61 1.60 -5.73
N PHE A 50 -1.30 1.76 -5.56
CA PHE A 50 -0.34 1.19 -6.50
C PHE A 50 -0.37 -0.34 -6.52
N SER A 51 -0.48 -0.96 -5.35
CA SER A 51 -0.57 -2.42 -5.25
C SER A 51 -1.82 -2.96 -5.96
N ASP A 52 -2.96 -2.28 -5.81
CA ASP A 52 -4.21 -2.69 -6.45
C ASP A 52 -4.13 -2.45 -7.97
N ALA A 53 -3.56 -1.34 -8.41
CA ALA A 53 -3.33 -1.08 -9.83
C ALA A 53 -2.43 -2.13 -10.49
N GLU A 54 -1.35 -2.55 -9.80
CA GLU A 54 -0.46 -3.61 -10.26
C GLU A 54 -1.17 -4.97 -10.35
N LYS A 55 -2.00 -5.32 -9.34
CA LYS A 55 -2.82 -6.54 -9.38
C LYS A 55 -3.80 -6.54 -10.55
N PHE A 56 -4.52 -5.44 -10.73
CA PHE A 56 -5.45 -5.27 -11.85
C PHE A 56 -4.75 -5.39 -13.21
N ASN A 57 -3.58 -4.76 -13.36
CA ASN A 57 -2.81 -4.86 -14.59
C ASN A 57 -2.37 -6.31 -14.88
N LYS A 58 -1.90 -7.04 -13.87
CA LYS A 58 -1.54 -8.47 -14.00
C LYS A 58 -2.76 -9.32 -14.38
N ALA A 59 -3.91 -9.13 -13.73
CA ALA A 59 -5.14 -9.82 -14.09
C ALA A 59 -5.54 -9.55 -15.54
N THR A 60 -5.40 -8.30 -16.00
CA THR A 60 -5.65 -7.90 -17.39
C THR A 60 -4.69 -8.60 -18.36
N ILE A 61 -3.40 -8.68 -18.03
CA ILE A 61 -2.41 -9.42 -18.81
C ILE A 61 -2.80 -10.90 -18.93
N TYR A 62 -3.25 -11.53 -17.84
CA TYR A 62 -3.70 -12.93 -17.85
C TYR A 62 -4.91 -13.13 -18.75
N ARG A 63 -5.94 -12.30 -18.63
CA ARG A 63 -7.13 -12.36 -19.50
C ARG A 63 -6.77 -12.19 -20.98
N ASN A 64 -5.87 -11.25 -21.29
CA ASN A 64 -5.41 -11.04 -22.65
C ASN A 64 -4.69 -12.28 -23.21
N PHE A 65 -3.85 -12.94 -22.40
CA PHE A 65 -3.17 -14.17 -22.79
C PHE A 65 -4.14 -15.35 -22.99
N ILE A 66 -5.11 -15.50 -22.10
CA ILE A 66 -6.15 -16.54 -22.20
C ILE A 66 -6.95 -16.35 -23.50
N ASN A 67 -7.41 -15.12 -23.76
CA ASN A 67 -8.12 -14.79 -24.99
C ASN A 67 -7.26 -15.04 -26.23
N ALA A 68 -5.99 -14.65 -26.22
CA ALA A 68 -5.08 -14.91 -27.34
C ALA A 68 -4.89 -16.42 -27.60
N THR A 69 -4.80 -17.22 -26.53
CA THR A 69 -4.70 -18.69 -26.61
C THR A 69 -5.96 -19.30 -27.21
N GLU A 70 -7.14 -18.87 -26.75
CA GLU A 70 -8.43 -19.31 -27.30
C GLU A 70 -8.55 -18.97 -28.79
N GLN A 71 -8.26 -17.72 -29.17
CA GLN A 71 -8.33 -17.26 -30.56
C GLN A 71 -7.34 -18.00 -31.47
N LYS A 72 -6.17 -18.38 -30.96
CA LYS A 72 -5.23 -19.24 -31.68
C LYS A 72 -5.83 -20.63 -31.91
N ALA A 73 -6.38 -21.25 -30.86
CA ALA A 73 -6.95 -22.60 -30.96
C ALA A 73 -8.17 -22.66 -31.89
N ILE A 74 -9.02 -21.62 -31.89
CA ILE A 74 -10.14 -21.51 -32.83
C ILE A 74 -9.64 -21.44 -34.27
N ARG A 75 -8.62 -20.61 -34.56
CA ARG A 75 -8.04 -20.48 -35.91
C ARG A 75 -7.39 -21.78 -36.41
N GLU A 76 -6.77 -22.53 -35.51
CA GLU A 76 -6.11 -23.81 -35.82
C GLU A 76 -7.09 -25.00 -35.77
N ASN A 77 -8.38 -24.75 -35.49
CA ASN A 77 -9.42 -25.75 -35.28
C ASN A 77 -9.02 -26.84 -34.25
N ASN A 78 -8.28 -26.42 -33.22
CA ASN A 78 -7.74 -27.25 -32.15
C ASN A 78 -8.33 -26.87 -30.78
N LEU A 79 -9.59 -26.41 -30.77
CA LEU A 79 -10.30 -26.10 -29.54
C LEU A 79 -10.88 -27.39 -28.94
N THR A 80 -10.02 -28.13 -28.24
CA THR A 80 -10.40 -29.34 -27.50
C THR A 80 -11.18 -28.99 -26.24
N ASP A 81 -11.92 -29.95 -25.70
CA ASP A 81 -12.66 -29.75 -24.44
C ASP A 81 -11.72 -29.53 -23.26
N GLU A 82 -10.56 -30.20 -23.22
CA GLU A 82 -9.50 -29.94 -22.23
C GLU A 82 -9.03 -28.48 -22.26
N LEU A 83 -8.87 -27.90 -23.45
CA LEU A 83 -8.46 -26.50 -23.57
C LEU A 83 -9.57 -25.54 -23.11
N LYS A 84 -10.84 -25.87 -23.36
CA LYS A 84 -11.97 -25.08 -22.85
C LYS A 84 -12.03 -25.10 -21.32
N ASP A 85 -11.79 -26.26 -20.70
CA ASP A 85 -11.74 -26.38 -19.24
C ASP A 85 -10.57 -25.58 -18.66
N TRP A 86 -9.40 -25.61 -19.32
CA TRP A 86 -8.27 -24.78 -18.94
C TRP A 86 -8.56 -23.28 -19.08
N ILE A 87 -9.19 -22.84 -20.19
CA ILE A 87 -9.59 -21.45 -20.41
C ILE A 87 -10.56 -21.00 -19.31
N LYS A 88 -11.54 -21.84 -18.96
CA LYS A 88 -12.48 -21.56 -17.88
C LYS A 88 -11.70 -21.34 -16.57
N TRP A 89 -10.96 -22.35 -16.12
CA TRP A 89 -10.13 -22.27 -14.90
C TRP A 89 -9.22 -21.04 -14.89
N ALA A 90 -8.54 -20.74 -16.00
CA ALA A 90 -7.61 -19.62 -16.09
C ALA A 90 -8.32 -18.27 -15.95
N ASN A 91 -9.53 -18.12 -16.50
CA ASN A 91 -10.35 -16.93 -16.29
C ASN A 91 -10.78 -16.80 -14.83
N GLU A 92 -11.18 -17.90 -14.18
CA GLU A 92 -11.52 -17.87 -12.75
C GLU A 92 -10.33 -17.44 -11.90
N LYS A 93 -9.11 -17.87 -12.24
CA LYS A 93 -7.87 -17.44 -11.59
C LYS A 93 -7.55 -15.96 -11.85
N ALA A 94 -7.78 -15.46 -13.06
CA ALA A 94 -7.61 -14.04 -13.35
C ALA A 94 -8.60 -13.17 -12.57
N ASP A 95 -9.84 -13.62 -12.42
CA ASP A 95 -10.88 -12.97 -11.62
C ASP A 95 -10.60 -13.04 -10.11
N TRP A 96 -10.02 -14.15 -9.64
CA TRP A 96 -9.47 -14.23 -8.30
C TRP A 96 -8.28 -13.28 -8.11
N PHE A 97 -7.47 -12.96 -9.12
CA PHE A 97 -6.35 -12.04 -8.94
C PHE A 97 -6.77 -10.56 -9.01
N ASP A 98 -7.90 -10.27 -9.66
CA ASP A 98 -8.40 -8.92 -9.89
C ASP A 98 -8.97 -8.30 -8.61
N PRO A 99 -8.44 -7.15 -8.15
CA PRO A 99 -8.91 -6.47 -6.94
C PRO A 99 -10.35 -5.94 -7.06
N PHE A 100 -10.90 -5.76 -8.27
CA PHE A 100 -12.28 -5.30 -8.46
C PHE A 100 -13.32 -6.43 -8.39
N ILE A 101 -12.94 -7.64 -8.78
CA ILE A 101 -13.85 -8.79 -8.74
C ILE A 101 -13.72 -9.51 -7.40
N ASN A 102 -12.48 -9.66 -6.93
CA ASN A 102 -12.16 -10.30 -5.66
C ASN A 102 -12.89 -11.63 -5.46
N ARG A 103 -12.98 -12.44 -6.54
CA ARG A 103 -13.66 -13.74 -6.50
C ARG A 103 -12.97 -14.63 -5.46
N GLU A 104 -13.74 -15.31 -4.63
CA GLU A 104 -13.19 -16.33 -3.72
C GLU A 104 -12.72 -17.54 -4.53
N ASP A 105 -11.50 -17.98 -4.26
CA ASP A 105 -10.95 -19.22 -4.83
C ASP A 105 -11.05 -20.32 -3.79
N GLU A 106 -11.41 -21.53 -4.23
CA GLU A 106 -11.61 -22.66 -3.32
C GLU A 106 -10.35 -23.08 -2.56
N LEU A 107 -9.17 -22.80 -3.12
CA LEU A 107 -7.89 -23.25 -2.58
C LEU A 107 -6.97 -22.10 -2.16
N LEU A 108 -7.06 -20.94 -2.81
CA LEU A 108 -6.13 -19.82 -2.63
C LEU A 108 -6.78 -18.63 -1.93
N ASN A 109 -6.06 -18.03 -0.98
CA ASN A 109 -6.50 -16.87 -0.21
C ASN A 109 -5.69 -15.60 -0.54
N ASP A 110 -6.04 -14.48 0.11
CA ASP A 110 -5.40 -13.18 -0.14
C ASP A 110 -3.88 -13.18 0.14
N ASN A 111 -3.38 -14.02 1.04
CA ASN A 111 -1.93 -14.13 1.27
C ASN A 111 -1.22 -14.77 0.08
N ASP A 112 -1.85 -15.77 -0.54
CA ASP A 112 -1.32 -16.41 -1.76
C ASP A 112 -1.30 -15.40 -2.92
N ARG A 113 -2.35 -14.57 -3.03
CA ARG A 113 -2.42 -13.49 -4.01
C ARG A 113 -1.25 -12.50 -3.85
N GLU A 114 -0.93 -12.12 -2.61
CA GLU A 114 0.21 -11.26 -2.31
C GLU A 114 1.56 -11.94 -2.62
N GLU A 115 1.69 -13.25 -2.39
CA GLU A 115 2.91 -13.99 -2.71
C GLU A 115 3.18 -14.03 -4.21
N PHE A 116 2.17 -14.25 -5.04
CA PHE A 116 2.31 -14.13 -6.50
C PHE A 116 2.53 -12.68 -6.96
N HIS A 117 2.00 -11.72 -6.21
CA HIS A 117 2.18 -10.31 -6.52
C HIS A 117 3.60 -9.81 -6.22
N LYS A 118 4.14 -10.16 -5.04
CA LYS A 118 5.49 -9.83 -4.56
C LYS A 118 6.16 -11.10 -4.05
N PRO A 119 6.72 -11.93 -4.95
CA PRO A 119 7.44 -13.12 -4.52
C PRO A 119 8.56 -12.69 -3.58
N LYS A 120 8.66 -13.35 -2.43
CA LYS A 120 9.76 -13.12 -1.49
C LYS A 120 11.05 -13.34 -2.26
N GLN A 121 11.96 -12.36 -2.22
CA GLN A 121 13.32 -12.58 -2.70
C GLN A 121 13.93 -13.69 -1.85
N THR A 122 14.00 -14.89 -2.40
CA THR A 122 14.80 -15.97 -1.84
C THR A 122 16.24 -15.52 -1.91
N ASN A 123 16.77 -15.02 -0.79
CA ASN A 123 18.18 -14.75 -0.62
C ASN A 123 18.93 -16.09 -0.72
N TYR A 124 19.32 -16.47 -1.92
CA TYR A 124 20.25 -17.55 -2.18
C TYR A 124 21.66 -17.11 -1.77
N TYR A 125 21.87 -16.84 -0.48
CA TYR A 125 23.20 -16.88 0.12
C TYR A 125 23.44 -18.32 0.58
N TYR A 126 23.78 -19.19 -0.37
CA TYR A 126 24.46 -20.44 -0.02
C TYR A 126 25.95 -20.14 0.16
N ARG A 127 26.38 -20.35 1.41
CA ARG A 127 27.70 -20.80 1.91
C ARG A 127 28.94 -20.52 1.07
#